data_AF-A0A5T1A314-F1
#
_entry.id   AF-A0A5T1A314-F1
#
_cell.length_a   1.000
_cell.length_b   1.000
_cell.length_c   1.000
_cell.angle_alpha   90.00
_cell.angle_beta   90.00
_cell.angle_gamma   90.00
#
_symmetry.space_group_name_H-M   'P 1'
#
loop_
_entity.id
_entity.type
_entity.pdbx_description
1 polymer ?
#
loop_
_entity_poly.entity_id
_entity_poly.type
_entity_poly.pdbx_seq_one_letter_code
_entity_poly.pdbx_strand_id
1 'polypeptide(L)'
;MSNKVLINKQEVQFGTKGNQIFCTSLDVAKVFGKRHDNVLRDIENILNDLREIGTSQDLLNFGETYRNTEIRGFGKVKGKTRKDRCYNLTR
;
A
#
# COMPACT_ATOMS: atom_id res chain seq x y z
N MET A 1 19.29 12.04 12.04
CA MET A 1 19.68 13.17 11.17
C MET A 1 18.97 12.99 9.83
N SER A 2 18.37 14.04 9.30
CA SER A 2 17.78 14.02 7.96
C SER A 2 18.87 14.27 6.93
N ASN A 3 19.13 13.31 6.04
CA ASN A 3 20.08 13.51 4.94
C ASN A 3 19.33 14.02 3.72
N LYS A 4 19.62 15.26 3.34
CA LYS A 4 19.13 15.85 2.09
C LYS A 4 20.06 15.45 0.96
N VAL A 5 19.50 14.96 -0.13
CA VAL A 5 20.24 14.51 -1.32
C VAL A 5 19.75 15.29 -2.52
N LEU A 6 20.68 15.69 -3.39
CA LEU A 6 20.38 16.30 -4.68
C LEU A 6 20.31 15.20 -5.75
N ILE A 7 19.11 14.95 -6.27
CA ILE A 7 18.88 14.00 -7.35
C ILE A 7 18.16 14.74 -8.47
N ASN A 8 18.69 14.65 -9.69
CA ASN A 8 18.14 15.31 -10.87
C ASN A 8 17.86 16.82 -10.65
N LYS A 9 18.82 17.52 -10.02
CA LYS A 9 18.72 18.96 -9.67
C LYS A 9 17.60 19.29 -8.68
N GLN A 10 17.04 18.30 -8.00
CA GLN A 10 16.03 18.51 -6.97
C GLN A 10 16.52 18.05 -5.61
N GLU A 11 16.27 18.88 -4.59
CA GLU A 11 16.52 18.52 -3.21
C GLU A 11 15.35 17.66 -2.69
N VAL A 12 15.70 16.46 -2.22
CA VAL A 12 14.80 15.49 -1.60
C VAL A 12 15.38 15.00 -0.29
N GLN A 13 14.48 14.75 0.67
CA GLN A 13 14.82 14.25 1.99
C GLN A 13 14.31 12.82 2.10
N PHE A 14 15.23 11.88 2.32
CA PHE A 14 14.87 10.49 2.53
C PHE A 14 14.98 10.10 4.01
N GLY A 15 14.03 9.29 4.47
CA GLY A 15 14.08 8.69 5.79
C GLY A 15 15.17 7.63 5.82
N THR A 16 15.99 7.61 6.87
CA THR A 16 16.99 6.56 7.06
C THR A 16 16.65 5.78 8.33
N LYS A 17 16.68 4.45 8.23
CA LYS A 17 16.54 3.55 9.38
C LYS A 17 17.57 2.44 9.25
N GLY A 18 18.61 2.49 10.08
CA GLY A 18 19.79 1.62 9.91
C GLY A 18 20.46 1.88 8.56
N ASN A 19 20.70 0.81 7.81
CA ASN A 19 21.34 0.87 6.49
C ASN A 19 20.33 0.96 5.31
N GLN A 20 19.05 1.25 5.60
CA GLN A 20 17.98 1.34 4.61
C GLN A 20 17.53 2.79 4.43
N ILE A 21 17.19 3.12 3.18
CA ILE A 21 16.69 4.42 2.75
C ILE A 21 15.22 4.28 2.34
N PHE A 22 14.39 5.19 2.85
CA PHE A 22 12.95 5.24 2.61
C PHE A 22 12.59 6.56 1.93
N CYS A 23 11.72 6.50 0.94
CA CYS A 23 11.17 7.67 0.26
C CYS A 23 9.66 7.51 0.06
N THR A 24 8.98 8.62 -0.18
CA THR A 24 7.56 8.60 -0.56
C THR A 24 7.42 8.58 -2.08
N SER A 25 6.27 8.11 -2.59
CA SER A 25 5.97 8.20 -4.02
C SER A 25 5.90 9.64 -4.55
N LEU A 26 5.63 10.61 -3.67
CA LEU A 26 5.72 12.04 -3.99
C LEU A 26 7.16 12.48 -4.24
N ASP A 27 8.11 12.02 -3.44
CA ASP A 27 9.54 12.34 -3.63
C ASP A 27 10.03 11.81 -4.99
N VAL A 28 9.61 10.60 -5.36
CA VAL A 28 9.91 10.01 -6.67
C VAL A 28 9.31 10.87 -7.80
N ALA A 29 8.03 11.23 -7.70
CA ALA A 29 7.36 12.07 -8.69
C ALA A 29 8.08 13.41 -8.88
N LYS A 30 8.47 14.05 -7.77
CA LYS A 30 9.23 15.30 -7.73
C LYS A 30 10.54 15.12 -8.51
N VAL A 31 11.40 14.19 -8.07
CA VAL A 31 12.75 13.96 -8.64
C VAL A 31 12.72 13.76 -10.15
N PHE A 32 11.76 12.99 -10.66
CA PHE A 32 11.66 12.70 -12.09
C PHE A 32 10.83 13.71 -12.89
N GLY A 33 10.26 14.74 -12.24
CA GLY A 33 9.40 15.72 -12.89
C GLY A 33 8.14 15.09 -13.49
N LYS A 34 7.63 14.02 -12.88
CA LYS A 34 6.46 13.27 -13.35
C LYS A 34 5.24 13.60 -12.51
N ARG A 35 4.05 13.45 -13.09
CA ARG A 35 2.81 13.52 -12.32
C ARG A 35 2.74 12.33 -11.35
N HIS A 36 2.26 12.59 -10.13
CA HIS A 36 2.21 11.59 -9.05
C HIS A 36 1.30 10.40 -9.38
N ASP A 37 0.20 10.62 -10.09
CA ASP A 37 -0.72 9.56 -10.53
C ASP A 37 -0.05 8.56 -11.48
N ASN A 38 0.85 9.01 -12.36
CA ASN A 38 1.63 8.12 -13.20
C ASN A 38 2.59 7.24 -12.37
N VAL A 39 3.23 7.82 -11.34
CA VAL A 39 4.11 7.06 -10.44
C VAL A 39 3.32 5.98 -9.68
N LEU A 40 2.13 6.32 -9.17
CA LEU A 40 1.27 5.35 -8.49
C LEU A 40 0.83 4.21 -9.43
N ARG A 41 0.41 4.54 -10.65
CA ARG A 41 0.04 3.55 -11.68
C ARG A 41 1.20 2.63 -12.01
N ASP A 42 2.41 3.17 -12.19
CA ASP A 42 3.58 2.37 -12.53
C ASP A 42 3.98 1.45 -11.36
N ILE A 43 3.84 1.89 -10.10
CA ILE A 43 4.00 1.03 -8.92
C ILE A 43 2.98 -0.11 -8.93
N GLU A 44 1.71 0.18 -9.21
CA GLU A 44 0.66 -0.84 -9.28
C GLU A 44 0.93 -1.88 -10.38
N ASN A 45 1.37 -1.43 -11.57
CA ASN A 45 1.74 -2.31 -12.67
C ASN A 45 2.91 -3.23 -12.29
N ILE A 46 3.98 -2.70 -11.69
CA ILE A 46 5.12 -3.50 -11.23
C ILE A 46 4.66 -4.54 -10.19
N LEU A 47 3.78 -4.18 -9.26
CA LEU A 47 3.24 -5.13 -8.29
C LEU A 47 2.42 -6.24 -8.95
N ASN A 48 1.64 -5.92 -9.97
CA ASN A 48 0.89 -6.92 -10.74
C ASN A 48 1.83 -7.85 -11.52
N ASP A 49 2.84 -7.31 -12.20
CA ASP A 49 3.84 -8.10 -12.92
C ASP A 49 4.57 -9.07 -11.96
N LEU A 50 4.96 -8.61 -10.76
CA LEU A 50 5.61 -9.44 -9.75
C LEU A 50 4.72 -10.59 -9.22
N ARG A 51 3.40 -10.36 -9.14
CA ARG A 51 2.42 -11.40 -8.79
C ARG A 51 2.27 -12.43 -9.89
N GLU A 52 2.22 -12.00 -11.15
CA GLU A 52 2.11 -12.90 -12.30
C GLU A 52 3.31 -13.86 -12.38
N ILE A 53 4.50 -13.38 -11.99
CA ILE A 53 5.73 -14.19 -11.94
C ILE A 53 5.74 -15.17 -10.74
N GLY A 54 4.73 -15.12 -9.86
CA GLY A 54 4.59 -16.03 -8.71
C GLY A 54 5.46 -15.69 -7.50
N THR A 55 6.08 -14.50 -7.49
CA THR A 55 6.99 -14.06 -6.40
C THR A 55 6.25 -13.45 -5.21
N SER A 56 5.00 -13.02 -5.42
CA SER A 56 4.15 -12.35 -4.43
C SER A 56 2.83 -13.10 -4.35
N GLN A 57 2.75 -14.12 -3.49
CA GLN A 57 1.47 -14.66 -3.01
C GLN A 57 0.85 -13.76 -1.92
N ASP A 58 1.53 -12.66 -1.59
CA ASP A 58 1.16 -11.76 -0.51
C ASP A 58 -0.14 -11.02 -0.84
N LEU A 59 -1.18 -11.43 -0.12
CA LEU A 59 -2.44 -10.71 0.01
C LEU A 59 -2.16 -9.21 0.22
N LEU A 60 -2.95 -8.35 -0.43
CA LEU A 60 -2.96 -6.92 -0.18
C LEU A 60 -3.29 -6.67 1.30
N ASN A 61 -2.28 -6.60 2.17
CA ASN A 61 -2.47 -6.29 3.60
C ASN A 61 -3.16 -4.92 3.79
N PHE A 62 -3.05 -4.04 2.79
CA PHE A 62 -3.70 -2.72 2.78
C PHE A 62 -4.88 -2.62 1.80
N GLY A 63 -5.24 -3.70 1.11
CA GLY A 63 -6.42 -3.73 0.24
C GLY A 63 -7.70 -3.84 1.06
N GLU A 64 -8.76 -3.15 0.63
CA GLU A 64 -10.09 -3.36 1.20
C GLU A 64 -10.51 -4.82 0.96
N THR A 65 -10.94 -5.48 2.02
CA THR A 65 -11.47 -6.84 1.99
C THR A 65 -12.76 -6.91 2.79
N TYR A 66 -13.36 -8.10 2.86
CA TYR A 66 -14.65 -8.31 3.49
C TYR A 66 -14.62 -9.48 4.47
N ARG A 67 -15.20 -9.25 5.65
CA ARG A 67 -15.44 -10.30 6.64
C ARG A 67 -16.93 -10.56 6.76
N ASN A 68 -17.31 -11.83 6.68
CA ASN A 68 -18.67 -12.24 6.99
C ASN A 68 -18.80 -12.43 8.50
N THR A 69 -19.61 -11.60 9.14
CA THR A 69 -19.89 -11.68 10.58
C THR A 69 -21.30 -12.23 10.78
N GLU A 70 -21.45 -13.30 11.55
CA GLU A 70 -22.76 -13.78 11.96
C GLU A 70 -23.42 -12.81 12.94
N ILE A 71 -24.66 -12.41 12.66
CA ILE A 71 -25.42 -11.54 13.55
C ILE A 71 -25.91 -12.35 14.75
N ARG A 72 -25.42 -12.00 15.95
CA ARG A 72 -25.83 -12.59 17.24
C ARG A 72 -26.58 -11.55 18.06
N GLY A 73 -27.60 -11.98 18.83
CA GLY A 73 -28.32 -11.13 19.78
C GLY A 73 -29.68 -10.57 19.34
N PHE A 74 -30.02 -10.61 18.05
CA PHE A 74 -31.35 -10.20 17.56
C PHE A 74 -32.14 -11.41 17.05
N GLY A 75 -33.20 -11.80 17.78
CA GLY A 75 -33.97 -13.03 17.50
C GLY A 75 -34.56 -13.12 16.07
N LYS A 76 -34.84 -11.98 15.42
CA LYS A 76 -35.36 -11.93 14.04
C LYS A 76 -34.31 -12.14 12.93
N VAL A 77 -33.01 -12.08 13.26
CA VAL A 77 -31.90 -12.16 12.29
C VAL A 77 -30.79 -13.12 12.73
N LYS A 78 -31.04 -13.92 13.78
CA LYS A 78 -30.12 -14.95 14.27
C LYS A 78 -29.80 -15.94 13.14
N GLY A 79 -28.52 -16.10 12.81
CA GLY A 79 -28.04 -16.97 11.73
C GLY A 79 -27.88 -16.29 10.36
N LYS A 80 -28.20 -15.00 10.22
CA LYS A 80 -27.86 -14.23 9.02
C LYS A 80 -26.43 -13.67 9.11
N THR A 81 -25.75 -13.60 7.98
CA THR A 81 -24.40 -13.04 7.85
C THR A 81 -24.43 -11.60 7.34
N ARG A 82 -23.63 -10.72 7.94
CA ARG A 82 -23.37 -9.36 7.44
C ARG A 82 -21.97 -9.31 6.80
N LYS A 83 -21.86 -8.70 5.63
CA LYS A 83 -20.59 -8.47 4.93
C LYS A 83 -20.01 -7.13 5.38
N ASP A 84 -18.99 -7.17 6.23
CA ASP A 84 -18.33 -5.98 6.78
C ASP A 84 -17.06 -5.65 6.00
N ARG A 85 -16.88 -4.37 5.63
CA ARG A 85 -15.63 -3.85 5.06
C ARG A 85 -14.53 -3.88 6.11
N CYS A 86 -13.38 -4.44 5.80
CA CYS A 86 -12.22 -4.49 6.68
C CYS A 86 -10.90 -4.47 5.89
N TYR A 87 -9.78 -4.36 6.59
CA TYR A 87 -8.44 -4.45 6.02
C TYR A 87 -7.68 -5.60 6.69
N ASN A 88 -6.86 -6.32 5.92
CA ASN A 88 -6.02 -7.40 6.45
C ASN A 88 -4.78 -6.82 7.15
N LEU A 89 -4.95 -6.40 8.41
CA LEU A 89 -3.87 -5.84 9.24
C LEU A 89 -2.83 -6.88 9.70
N THR A 90 -2.68 -8.02 9.00
CA THR A 90 -1.67 -9.02 9.31
C THR A 90 -0.27 -8.40 9.22
N ARG A 91 0.55 -8.73 10.21
CA ARG A 91 1.84 -8.11 10.50
C ARG A 91 2.99 -8.86 9.85
#